data_AF-A0A0N8JUZ8-F1
#
_entry.id   AF-A0A0N8JUZ8-F1
#
_cell.length_a   1.000
_cell.length_b   1.000
_cell.length_c   1.000
_cell.angle_alpha   90.00
_cell.angle_beta   90.00
_cell.angle_gamma   90.00
#
_symmetry.space_group_name_H-M   'P 1'
#
loop_
_entity.id
_entity.type
_entity.pdbx_description
1 polymer ?
#
loop_
_entity_poly.entity_id
_entity_poly.type
_entity_poly.pdbx_seq_one_letter_code
_entity_poly.pdbx_strand_id
1 'polypeptide(L)'
;NSYSAAEELREVPYDAISQAETEMSKCPSCSGILKPCLDRVGQPLLYTQCSLMPESHQFCRSCLAPWKPIHEDGIESCSNRSCEVVSVLITCDKVTDPKSKVLGCPVFRACPKCYSLIMHMNGCKYVFCRKCRHYFCFICLRSGHSCGKAMELYSSLTCKKPQAGRQMFIT
;
A
#
# COMPACT_ATOMS: atom_id res chain seq x y z
N ASN A 1 46.34 -20.00 31.95
CA ASN A 1 45.44 -18.93 32.44
C ASN A 1 45.64 -17.71 31.56
N SER A 2 44.71 -17.23 30.76
CA SER A 2 43.27 -17.44 30.69
C SER A 2 42.79 -16.65 29.45
N TYR A 3 41.84 -17.23 28.69
CA TYR A 3 40.70 -16.61 27.96
C TYR A 3 40.81 -15.12 27.58
N SER A 4 40.53 -14.63 26.36
CA SER A 4 39.43 -14.96 25.45
C SER A 4 39.63 -14.25 24.10
N ALA A 5 38.95 -14.77 23.08
CA ALA A 5 39.02 -14.46 21.66
C ALA A 5 38.68 -13.01 21.27
N ALA A 6 39.43 -12.48 20.31
CA ALA A 6 39.00 -11.36 19.48
C ALA A 6 38.00 -11.90 18.44
N GLU A 7 36.74 -11.52 18.59
CA GLU A 7 35.62 -11.91 17.73
C GLU A 7 35.72 -11.15 16.40
N GLU A 8 35.97 -11.89 15.31
CA GLU A 8 35.98 -11.37 13.95
C GLU A 8 34.62 -10.77 13.59
N LEU A 9 34.61 -9.46 13.32
CA LEU A 9 33.50 -8.77 12.66
C LEU A 9 33.36 -9.32 11.24
N ARG A 10 32.50 -10.35 11.06
CA ARG A 10 32.03 -10.73 9.73
C ARG A 10 31.18 -9.59 9.21
N GLU A 11 31.71 -8.86 8.24
CA GLU A 11 30.92 -7.98 7.39
C GLU A 11 29.85 -8.82 6.71
N VAL A 12 28.58 -8.64 7.11
CA VAL A 12 27.45 -9.27 6.43
C VAL A 12 27.27 -8.53 5.11
N PRO A 13 27.40 -9.19 3.94
CA PRO A 13 27.36 -8.51 2.66
C PRO A 13 26.05 -7.75 2.48
N TYR A 14 26.16 -6.56 1.91
CA TYR A 14 25.09 -5.58 1.67
C TYR A 14 24.02 -6.06 0.65
N ASP A 15 24.06 -7.33 0.26
CA ASP A 15 23.20 -7.96 -0.77
C ASP A 15 22.12 -8.90 -0.19
N ALA A 16 21.94 -8.92 1.13
CA ALA A 16 20.93 -9.78 1.78
C ALA A 16 19.51 -9.17 1.87
N ILE A 17 19.17 -8.14 1.07
CA ILE A 17 17.80 -7.58 1.00
C ILE A 17 17.40 -7.29 -0.45
N SER A 18 17.14 -8.34 -1.24
CA SER A 18 16.37 -8.17 -2.49
C SER A 18 15.77 -9.47 -3.05
N GLN A 19 15.58 -10.50 -2.24
CA GLN A 19 14.58 -11.50 -2.59
C GLN A 19 13.26 -11.02 -1.99
N ALA A 20 12.65 -10.03 -2.64
CA ALA A 20 11.20 -10.06 -2.69
C ALA A 20 10.88 -11.30 -3.53
N GLU A 21 10.91 -12.48 -2.90
CA GLU A 21 10.12 -13.61 -3.36
C GLU A 21 8.73 -13.04 -3.52
N THR A 22 8.40 -12.75 -4.78
CA THR A 22 7.02 -12.58 -5.16
C THR A 22 6.46 -13.96 -4.95
N GLU A 23 6.04 -14.28 -3.72
CA GLU A 23 5.25 -15.46 -3.47
C GLU A 23 4.05 -15.33 -4.40
N MET A 24 4.17 -15.97 -5.56
CA MET A 24 3.16 -15.94 -6.59
C MET A 24 1.98 -16.65 -5.98
N SER A 25 1.02 -15.86 -5.50
CA SER A 25 -0.16 -16.35 -4.82
C SER A 25 -0.81 -17.39 -5.73
N LYS A 26 -1.17 -18.54 -5.16
CA LYS A 26 -1.79 -19.62 -5.91
C LYS A 26 -3.29 -19.37 -6.00
N CYS A 27 -3.87 -19.71 -7.15
CA CYS A 27 -5.30 -19.68 -7.39
C CYS A 27 -5.99 -20.62 -6.41
N PRO A 28 -6.94 -20.14 -5.58
CA PRO A 28 -7.65 -20.97 -4.62
C PRO A 28 -8.38 -22.18 -5.23
N SER A 29 -8.77 -22.10 -6.51
CA SER A 29 -9.56 -23.15 -7.15
C SER A 29 -8.73 -24.20 -7.91
N CYS A 30 -7.62 -23.80 -8.56
CA CYS A 30 -6.86 -24.69 -9.45
C CYS A 30 -5.35 -24.72 -9.17
N SER A 31 -4.89 -24.02 -8.12
CA SER A 31 -3.48 -23.89 -7.74
C SER A 31 -2.55 -23.25 -8.77
N GLY A 32 -3.08 -22.80 -9.92
CA GLY A 32 -2.32 -22.03 -10.91
C GLY A 32 -1.85 -20.68 -10.37
N ILE A 33 -0.96 -20.00 -11.09
CA ILE A 33 -0.38 -18.73 -10.65
C ILE A 33 -1.42 -17.60 -10.74
N LEU A 34 -1.56 -16.80 -9.70
CA LEU A 34 -2.27 -15.52 -9.76
C LEU A 34 -1.37 -14.41 -10.28
N LYS A 35 -1.87 -13.68 -11.28
CA LYS A 35 -1.19 -12.53 -11.87
C LYS A 35 -1.92 -11.24 -11.46
N PRO A 36 -1.19 -10.18 -11.07
CA PRO A 36 -1.78 -8.85 -10.90
C PRO A 36 -2.39 -8.35 -12.21
N CYS A 37 -3.61 -7.84 -12.13
CA CYS A 37 -4.25 -7.16 -13.25
C CYS A 37 -3.87 -5.67 -13.22
N LEU A 38 -3.79 -5.05 -14.41
CA LEU A 38 -3.48 -3.64 -14.56
C LEU A 38 -4.62 -2.93 -15.30
N ASP A 39 -4.85 -1.66 -14.98
CA ASP A 39 -5.72 -0.79 -15.76
C ASP A 39 -5.07 -0.37 -17.09
N ARG A 40 -5.78 0.45 -17.87
CA ARG A 40 -5.31 0.91 -19.20
C ARG A 40 -4.04 1.76 -19.15
N VAL A 41 -3.70 2.33 -17.99
CA VAL A 41 -2.49 3.14 -17.79
C VAL A 41 -1.43 2.40 -16.98
N GLY A 42 -1.57 1.08 -16.83
CA GLY A 42 -0.61 0.21 -16.17
C GLY A 42 -0.61 0.30 -14.65
N GLN A 43 -1.63 0.90 -14.01
CA GLN A 43 -1.77 0.84 -12.56
C GLN A 43 -2.34 -0.53 -12.16
N PRO A 44 -1.82 -1.13 -11.09
CA PRO A 44 -2.42 -2.35 -10.55
C PRO A 44 -3.88 -2.15 -10.18
N LEU A 45 -4.71 -3.14 -10.48
CA LEU A 45 -6.08 -3.26 -10.01
C LEU A 45 -6.12 -3.91 -8.62
N LEU A 46 -7.31 -3.88 -8.02
CA LEU A 46 -7.57 -4.42 -6.68
C LEU A 46 -7.75 -5.95 -6.67
N TYR A 47 -7.70 -6.56 -7.86
CA TYR A 47 -7.82 -8.00 -8.05
C TYR A 47 -6.65 -8.59 -8.83
N THR A 48 -6.56 -9.90 -8.74
CA THR A 48 -5.63 -10.75 -9.48
C THR A 48 -6.41 -11.79 -10.26
N GLN A 49 -5.86 -12.24 -11.38
CA GLN A 49 -6.46 -13.28 -12.24
C GLN A 49 -5.62 -14.55 -12.22
N CYS A 50 -6.29 -15.69 -12.29
CA CYS A 50 -5.61 -16.95 -12.53
C CYS A 50 -5.04 -17.00 -13.95
N SER A 51 -3.78 -17.43 -14.10
CA SER A 51 -3.15 -17.59 -15.40
C SER A 51 -3.77 -18.69 -16.28
N LEU A 52 -4.45 -19.66 -15.67
CA LEU A 52 -5.10 -20.77 -16.36
C LEU A 52 -6.56 -20.47 -16.71
N MET A 53 -7.24 -19.67 -15.89
CA MET A 53 -8.68 -19.40 -15.99
C MET A 53 -9.01 -17.91 -15.73
N PRO A 54 -8.45 -16.96 -16.50
CA PRO A 54 -8.46 -15.53 -16.14
C PRO A 54 -9.86 -14.90 -16.08
N GLU A 55 -10.82 -15.40 -16.87
CA GLU A 55 -12.18 -14.83 -16.92
C GLU A 55 -13.05 -15.30 -15.75
N SER A 56 -12.92 -16.57 -15.34
CA SER A 56 -13.75 -17.17 -14.30
C SER A 56 -13.11 -17.16 -12.91
N HIS A 57 -11.80 -16.91 -12.82
CA HIS A 57 -11.04 -16.99 -11.58
C HIS A 57 -10.32 -15.68 -11.32
N GLN A 58 -11.08 -14.73 -10.81
CA GLN A 58 -10.62 -13.44 -10.32
C GLN A 58 -10.76 -13.41 -8.81
N PHE A 59 -9.78 -12.82 -8.13
CA PHE A 59 -9.76 -12.77 -6.66
C PHE A 59 -9.26 -11.42 -6.18
N CYS A 60 -9.76 -10.98 -5.03
CA CYS A 60 -9.20 -9.82 -4.34
C CYS A 60 -7.70 -10.04 -4.09
N ARG A 61 -6.90 -9.05 -4.44
CA ARG A 61 -5.44 -9.10 -4.29
C ARG A 61 -4.97 -9.27 -2.84
N SER A 62 -5.79 -8.86 -1.87
CA SER A 62 -5.45 -8.89 -0.45
C SER A 62 -5.95 -10.15 0.26
N CYS A 63 -7.23 -10.47 0.14
CA CYS A 63 -7.85 -11.56 0.91
C CYS A 63 -8.10 -12.84 0.08
N LEU A 64 -7.79 -12.82 -1.22
CA LEU A 64 -8.04 -13.92 -2.16
C LEU A 64 -9.51 -14.39 -2.26
N ALA A 65 -10.46 -13.61 -1.73
CA ALA A 65 -11.88 -13.88 -1.93
C ALA A 65 -12.27 -13.67 -3.40
N PRO A 66 -13.24 -14.44 -3.93
CA PRO A 66 -13.71 -14.28 -5.30
C PRO A 66 -14.05 -12.83 -5.63
N TRP A 67 -13.45 -12.31 -6.69
CA TRP A 67 -13.72 -10.97 -7.19
C TRP A 67 -14.96 -11.02 -8.08
N LYS A 68 -15.94 -10.20 -7.75
CA LYS A 68 -17.12 -9.99 -8.60
C LYS A 68 -17.05 -8.53 -9.04
N PRO A 69 -16.79 -8.23 -10.31
CA PRO A 69 -16.94 -6.87 -10.78
C PRO A 69 -18.44 -6.52 -10.81
N ILE A 70 -18.72 -5.22 -10.66
CA ILE A 70 -19.98 -4.51 -10.92
C ILE A 70 -20.88 -4.29 -9.68
N HIS A 71 -20.74 -3.09 -9.10
CA HIS A 71 -21.92 -2.25 -8.85
C HIS A 71 -22.26 -1.50 -10.15
N GLU A 72 -23.54 -1.20 -10.37
CA GLU A 72 -24.07 -0.53 -11.57
C GLU A 72 -23.38 0.80 -11.90
N ASP A 73 -22.69 1.40 -10.93
CA ASP A 73 -21.97 2.68 -11.04
C ASP A 73 -20.51 2.56 -11.55
N GLY A 74 -20.05 1.36 -11.92
CA GLY A 74 -18.67 1.15 -12.42
C GLY A 74 -17.58 1.11 -11.34
N ILE A 75 -17.99 1.04 -10.07
CA ILE A 75 -17.10 1.02 -8.91
C ILE A 75 -16.52 -0.40 -8.69
N GLU A 76 -15.20 -0.55 -8.82
CA GLU A 76 -14.52 -1.80 -8.47
C GLU A 76 -14.14 -1.79 -6.98
N SER A 77 -14.65 -2.75 -6.19
CA SER A 77 -14.30 -2.91 -4.77
C SER A 77 -14.30 -4.38 -4.35
N CYS A 78 -13.62 -4.67 -3.24
CA CYS A 78 -13.65 -6.01 -2.65
C CYS A 78 -15.01 -6.27 -1.99
N SER A 79 -15.76 -7.23 -2.50
CA SER A 79 -17.07 -7.62 -1.94
C SER A 79 -16.97 -8.39 -0.61
N ASN A 80 -15.78 -8.87 -0.24
CA ASN A 80 -15.56 -9.55 1.04
C ASN A 80 -15.50 -8.52 2.18
N ARG A 81 -16.59 -8.45 2.97
CA ARG A 81 -16.67 -7.58 4.15
C ARG A 81 -15.66 -7.92 5.24
N SER A 82 -15.12 -9.13 5.22
CA SER A 82 -14.05 -9.57 6.12
C SER A 82 -12.65 -9.39 5.52
N CYS A 83 -12.51 -8.62 4.44
CA CYS A 83 -11.20 -8.27 3.90
C CYS A 83 -10.47 -7.35 4.90
N GLU A 84 -9.48 -7.90 5.60
CA GLU A 84 -8.78 -7.22 6.69
C GLU A 84 -8.19 -5.87 6.25
N VAL A 85 -7.55 -5.81 5.09
CA VAL A 85 -6.96 -4.55 4.59
C VAL A 85 -8.03 -3.48 4.36
N VAL A 86 -9.18 -3.84 3.78
CA VAL A 86 -10.30 -2.91 3.57
C VAL A 86 -10.87 -2.48 4.92
N SER A 87 -11.08 -3.43 5.84
CA SER A 87 -11.58 -3.18 7.18
C SER A 87 -10.69 -2.19 7.93
N VAL A 88 -9.38 -2.41 7.94
CA VAL A 88 -8.40 -1.52 8.59
C VAL A 88 -8.47 -0.09 8.03
N LEU A 89 -8.56 0.09 6.71
CA LEU A 89 -8.63 1.43 6.11
C LEU A 89 -9.93 2.17 6.46
N ILE A 90 -11.03 1.44 6.62
CA ILE A 90 -12.34 2.00 6.97
C ILE A 90 -12.43 2.28 8.48
N THR A 91 -11.85 1.41 9.32
CA THR A 91 -12.11 1.43 10.77
C THR A 91 -10.99 2.01 11.61
N CYS A 92 -9.74 2.05 11.11
CA CYS A 92 -8.61 2.50 11.93
C CYS A 92 -8.84 3.90 12.50
N ASP A 93 -8.31 4.16 13.69
CA ASP A 93 -8.43 5.46 14.32
C ASP A 93 -7.80 6.57 13.50
N LYS A 94 -8.08 7.82 13.89
CA LYS A 94 -7.37 8.98 13.37
C LYS A 94 -6.16 9.28 14.24
N VAL A 95 -5.13 9.85 13.63
CA VAL A 95 -3.98 10.42 14.35
C VAL A 95 -4.48 11.57 15.21
N THR A 96 -4.24 11.49 16.52
CA THR A 96 -4.67 12.48 17.52
C THR A 96 -3.53 13.30 18.10
N ASP A 97 -2.26 12.93 17.87
CA ASP A 97 -1.11 13.69 18.35
C ASP A 97 -1.07 15.09 17.70
N PRO A 98 -1.23 16.19 18.47
CA PRO A 98 -1.24 17.55 17.94
C PRO A 98 0.10 17.97 17.34
N LYS A 99 1.21 17.29 17.67
CA LYS A 99 2.52 17.54 17.06
C LYS A 99 2.67 16.88 15.69
N SER A 100 1.82 15.91 15.36
CA SER A 100 1.86 15.19 14.10
C SER A 100 1.48 16.09 12.92
N LYS A 101 2.27 15.99 11.84
CA LYS A 101 1.98 16.71 10.59
C LYS A 101 0.80 16.13 9.82
N VAL A 102 0.28 14.98 10.25
CA VAL A 102 -0.86 14.29 9.64
C VAL A 102 -2.04 14.18 10.61
N LEU A 103 -2.12 15.07 11.62
CA LEU A 103 -3.23 15.17 12.57
C LEU A 103 -4.59 15.06 11.85
N GLY A 104 -5.48 14.22 12.36
CA GLY A 104 -6.81 13.98 11.80
C GLY A 104 -6.87 13.02 10.61
N CYS A 105 -5.74 12.59 10.06
CA CYS A 105 -5.70 11.51 9.06
C CYS A 105 -5.94 10.15 9.73
N PRO A 106 -6.51 9.16 9.01
CA PRO A 106 -6.49 7.76 9.44
C PRO A 106 -5.05 7.29 9.73
N VAL A 107 -4.86 6.50 10.79
CA VAL A 107 -3.56 5.93 11.19
C VAL A 107 -2.98 5.07 10.06
N PHE A 108 -3.85 4.32 9.38
CA PHE A 108 -3.49 3.53 8.21
C PHE A 108 -4.10 4.11 6.93
N ARG A 109 -3.28 4.16 5.88
CA ARG A 109 -3.70 4.48 4.51
C ARG A 109 -3.12 3.47 3.55
N ALA A 110 -3.71 3.33 2.37
CA ALA A 110 -3.14 2.51 1.31
C ALA A 110 -2.30 3.37 0.36
N CYS A 111 -1.21 2.81 -0.16
CA CYS A 111 -0.46 3.45 -1.23
C CYS A 111 -1.38 3.66 -2.44
N PRO A 112 -1.49 4.89 -3.00
CA PRO A 112 -2.38 5.16 -4.13
C PRO A 112 -1.96 4.46 -5.43
N LYS A 113 -0.73 3.95 -5.50
CA LYS A 113 -0.19 3.25 -6.67
C LYS A 113 -0.29 1.72 -6.58
N CYS A 114 -0.09 1.13 -5.41
CA CYS A 114 0.01 -0.33 -5.27
C CYS A 114 -0.86 -0.92 -4.16
N TYR A 115 -1.66 -0.08 -3.50
CA TYR A 115 -2.64 -0.45 -2.47
C TYR A 115 -2.07 -1.15 -1.23
N SER A 116 -0.75 -1.18 -1.07
CA SER A 116 -0.13 -1.69 0.16
C SER A 116 -0.50 -0.80 1.34
N LEU A 117 -0.76 -1.41 2.49
CA LEU A 117 -1.05 -0.69 3.73
C LEU A 117 0.19 0.09 4.19
N ILE A 118 -0.01 1.34 4.58
CA ILE A 118 1.01 2.30 4.98
C ILE A 118 0.58 2.90 6.31
N MET A 119 1.48 2.87 7.28
CA MET A 119 1.37 3.61 8.53
C MET A 119 2.34 4.80 8.47
N HIS A 120 1.86 5.99 8.84
CA HIS A 120 2.75 7.14 9.01
C HIS A 120 3.42 7.03 10.38
N MET A 121 4.75 6.87 10.40
CA MET A 121 5.48 6.68 11.65
C MET A 121 5.80 8.01 12.31
N ASN A 122 6.56 8.88 11.65
CA ASN A 122 6.96 10.19 12.15
C ASN A 122 7.49 11.06 10.99
N GLY A 123 7.60 12.37 11.22
CA GLY A 123 8.23 13.31 10.28
C GLY A 123 7.25 14.13 9.45
N CYS A 124 7.61 14.41 8.19
CA CYS A 124 6.80 15.26 7.31
C CYS A 124 5.56 14.54 6.76
N LYS A 125 4.69 15.28 6.07
CA LYS A 125 3.45 14.75 5.45
C LYS A 125 3.67 13.75 4.31
N TYR A 126 4.91 13.58 3.83
CA TYR A 126 5.21 12.72 2.70
C TYR A 126 5.69 11.34 3.13
N VAL A 127 5.25 10.32 2.41
CA VAL A 127 5.63 8.92 2.65
C VAL A 127 6.15 8.29 1.38
N PHE A 128 7.15 7.43 1.54
CA PHE A 128 7.70 6.59 0.50
C PHE A 128 7.22 5.15 0.68
N CYS A 129 6.47 4.63 -0.28
CA CYS A 129 6.01 3.24 -0.24
C CYS A 129 7.20 2.29 -0.45
N ARG A 130 7.50 1.45 0.54
CA ARG A 130 8.61 0.48 0.45
C ARG A 130 8.42 -0.58 -0.64
N LYS A 131 7.16 -0.93 -0.97
CA LYS A 131 6.83 -1.95 -1.98
C LYS A 131 7.02 -1.46 -3.42
N CYS A 132 6.47 -0.28 -3.77
CA CYS A 132 6.46 0.20 -5.16
C CYS A 132 7.26 1.50 -5.38
N ARG A 133 7.95 1.98 -4.35
CA ARG A 133 8.75 3.23 -4.35
C ARG A 133 7.96 4.49 -4.68
N HIS A 134 6.63 4.45 -4.61
CA HIS A 134 5.80 5.61 -4.87
C HIS A 134 5.92 6.62 -3.72
N TYR A 135 6.21 7.87 -4.07
CA TYR A 135 6.33 9.00 -3.16
C TYR A 135 5.06 9.86 -3.22
N PHE A 136 4.34 9.98 -2.11
CA PHE A 136 3.05 10.64 -2.05
C PHE A 136 2.80 11.35 -0.71
N CYS A 137 1.83 12.26 -0.70
CA CYS A 137 1.39 12.92 0.53
C CYS A 137 0.38 12.06 1.28
N PHE A 138 0.66 11.78 2.55
CA PHE A 138 -0.23 11.01 3.42
C PHE A 138 -1.54 11.74 3.71
N ILE A 139 -1.60 13.07 3.57
CA ILE A 139 -2.83 13.84 3.83
C ILE A 139 -3.80 13.73 2.66
N CYS A 140 -3.34 14.03 1.44
CA CYS A 140 -4.21 14.15 0.27
C CYS A 140 -4.09 12.99 -0.74
N LEU A 141 -3.20 12.03 -0.49
CA LEU A 141 -2.92 10.86 -1.34
C LEU A 141 -2.42 11.16 -2.76
N ARG A 142 -2.18 12.43 -3.10
CA ARG A 142 -1.58 12.81 -4.39
C ARG A 142 -0.08 12.58 -4.38
N SER A 143 0.50 12.41 -5.57
CA SER A 143 1.95 12.29 -5.73
C SER A 143 2.67 13.46 -5.06
N GLY A 144 3.84 13.20 -4.47
CA GLY A 144 4.56 14.24 -3.73
C GLY A 144 4.88 15.47 -4.59
N HIS A 145 5.10 15.27 -5.89
CA HIS A 145 5.31 16.33 -6.88
C HIS A 145 4.06 17.19 -7.13
N SER A 146 2.85 16.64 -7.01
CA SER A 146 1.57 17.34 -7.28
C SER A 146 0.88 17.88 -6.02
N CYS A 147 1.28 17.42 -4.84
CA CYS A 147 0.75 17.87 -3.54
C CYS A 147 1.15 19.33 -3.18
N GLY A 148 2.00 19.97 -3.99
CA GLY A 148 2.32 21.39 -3.90
C GLY A 148 3.82 21.64 -3.82
N LYS A 149 4.38 22.16 -4.91
CA LYS A 149 5.56 23.04 -4.85
C LYS A 149 5.10 24.37 -4.27
N ALA A 150 5.23 24.58 -2.97
CA ALA A 150 5.69 25.90 -2.55
C ALA A 150 7.21 25.73 -2.46
N MET A 151 7.90 26.14 -3.52
CA MET A 151 9.36 26.06 -3.62
C MET A 151 10.07 26.86 -2.52
N GLU A 152 9.32 27.65 -1.74
CA GLU A 152 9.89 28.60 -0.81
C GLU A 152 10.16 28.06 0.59
N LEU A 153 9.57 26.93 0.99
CA LEU A 153 9.85 26.33 2.29
C LEU A 153 9.65 24.81 2.22
N TYR A 154 10.74 24.03 2.28
CA TYR A 154 10.70 22.57 2.54
C TYR A 154 9.86 22.25 3.79
N SER A 155 9.75 23.24 4.68
CA SER A 155 8.94 23.30 5.89
C SER A 155 7.53 23.87 5.69
N SER A 156 6.97 23.97 4.48
CA SER A 156 5.53 24.24 4.34
C SER A 156 4.75 23.05 4.94
N LEU A 157 4.44 23.19 6.23
CA LEU A 157 3.99 22.13 7.14
C LEU A 157 2.61 21.59 6.78
N THR A 158 1.84 22.34 5.99
CA THR A 158 0.43 22.04 5.70
C THR A 158 0.25 21.62 4.26
N CYS A 159 -0.60 20.61 4.05
CA CYS A 159 -1.08 20.26 2.72
C CYS A 159 -2.11 21.29 2.28
N LYS A 160 -1.93 21.90 1.09
CA LYS A 160 -2.91 22.84 0.52
C LYS A 160 -4.10 22.15 -0.15
N LYS A 161 -4.05 20.83 -0.28
CA LYS A 161 -5.14 20.04 -0.88
C LYS A 161 -6.05 19.53 0.24
N PRO A 162 -7.34 19.31 -0.06
CA PRO A 162 -8.25 18.67 0.90
C PRO A 162 -7.66 17.38 1.44
N GLN A 163 -7.85 17.13 2.74
CA GLN A 163 -7.53 15.84 3.31
C GLN A 163 -8.36 14.76 2.60
N ALA A 164 -7.69 13.73 2.11
CA ALA A 164 -8.37 12.60 1.51
C ALA A 164 -9.19 11.86 2.58
N GLY A 165 -10.40 11.45 2.23
CA GLY A 165 -11.22 10.57 3.06
C GLY A 165 -10.56 9.22 3.34
N ARG A 166 -11.31 8.34 4.00
CA ARG A 166 -10.90 6.94 4.15
C ARG A 166 -10.91 6.26 2.79
N GLN A 167 -9.90 5.43 2.53
CA GLN A 167 -9.82 4.67 1.30
C GLN A 167 -10.71 3.45 1.43
N MET A 168 -11.74 3.37 0.59
CA MET A 168 -12.65 2.23 0.57
C MET A 168 -12.30 1.24 -0.54
N PHE A 169 -11.21 1.50 -1.29
CA PHE A 169 -10.83 0.79 -2.51
C PHE A 169 -12.01 0.68 -3.48
N ILE A 170 -12.54 1.86 -3.80
CA ILE A 170 -13.51 2.12 -4.85
C ILE A 170 -12.72 2.88 -5.90
N THR A 171 -12.49 2.28 -7.07
CA THR A 171 -11.97 3.00 -8.24
C THR A 171 -13.13 3.50 -9.08
#